data_AF-A0A6J4MH14-F1
#
_entry.id   AF-A0A6J4MH14-F1
#
_cell.length_a   1.000
_cell.length_b   1.000
_cell.length_c   1.000
_cell.angle_alpha   90.00
_cell.angle_beta   90.00
_cell.angle_gamma   90.00
#
_symmetry.space_group_name_H-M   'P 1'
#
loop_
_entity.id
_entity.type
_entity.pdbx_description
1 polymer ?
#
loop_
_entity_poly.entity_id
_entity_poly.type
_entity_poly.pdbx_seq_one_letter_code
_entity_poly.pdbx_strand_id
1 'polypeptide(L)'
;MRDERAGFSASWVETVIARALERGSATVFDPFAGAGTTLLAAEKMGVECLGVEAHPFVARIASAKLLYRTDPALYLEHIRKVKIRAENLSGCVDNYPALIRSCFSDRSLEGLNRLWQAWKQLADDSPQSELVWLTIIAILCHVACVGTAPWQYILPNQTKKSVL
;
A
#
# COMPACT_ATOMS: atom_id res chain seq x y z
N MET A 1 -3.91 8.16 31.51
CA MET A 1 -3.32 7.96 30.18
C MET A 1 -4.48 7.68 29.24
N ARG A 2 -4.86 8.66 28.41
CA ARG A 2 -6.01 8.50 27.51
C ARG A 2 -5.60 7.51 26.40
N ASP A 3 -6.43 6.49 26.19
CA ASP A 3 -6.35 5.59 25.05
C ASP A 3 -6.74 6.39 23.80
N GLU A 4 -5.78 7.12 23.22
CA GLU A 4 -5.94 7.80 21.94
C GLU A 4 -5.88 6.75 20.82
N ARG A 5 -7.02 6.12 20.54
CA ARG A 5 -7.18 5.31 19.34
C ARG A 5 -7.10 6.23 18.13
N ALA A 6 -5.94 6.24 17.47
CA ALA A 6 -5.75 6.94 16.22
C ALA A 6 -6.33 6.09 15.08
N GLY A 7 -7.61 6.32 14.74
CA GLY A 7 -8.23 5.72 13.55
C GLY A 7 -9.76 5.68 13.59
N PHE A 8 -10.36 5.72 12.41
CA PHE A 8 -11.80 5.52 12.18
C PHE A 8 -11.99 4.56 11.01
N SER A 9 -13.17 3.92 10.92
CA SER A 9 -13.50 3.02 9.82
C SER A 9 -13.95 3.79 8.58
N ALA A 10 -13.78 3.19 7.40
CA ALA A 10 -14.36 3.72 6.15
C ALA A 10 -15.89 3.88 6.26
N SER A 11 -16.58 2.93 6.90
CA SER A 11 -18.03 2.99 7.13
C SER A 11 -18.49 4.18 7.98
N TRP A 12 -17.66 4.60 8.94
CA TRP A 12 -17.95 5.80 9.72
C TRP A 12 -17.84 7.05 8.83
N VAL A 13 -16.80 7.14 8.00
CA VAL A 13 -16.65 8.23 7.01
C VAL A 13 -17.86 8.28 6.07
N GLU A 14 -18.28 7.13 5.54
CA GLU A 14 -19.44 7.02 4.66
C GLU A 14 -20.71 7.58 5.33
N THR A 15 -20.90 7.30 6.62
CA THR A 15 -22.03 7.82 7.41
C THR A 15 -21.97 9.34 7.56
N VAL A 16 -20.77 9.92 7.77
CA VAL A 16 -20.57 11.36 7.89
C VAL A 16 -20.87 12.06 6.55
N ILE A 17 -20.38 11.47 5.44
CA ILE A 17 -20.63 12.00 4.09
C ILE A 17 -22.12 11.93 3.75
N ALA A 18 -22.81 10.82 4.04
CA ALA A 18 -24.24 10.68 3.79
C ALA A 18 -25.06 11.79 4.48
N ARG A 19 -24.76 12.08 5.76
CA ARG A 19 -25.40 13.18 6.51
C ARG A 19 -25.09 14.57 5.95
N ALA A 20 -23.91 14.75 5.37
CA ALA A 20 -23.58 16.01 4.69
C ALA A 20 -24.39 16.16 3.39
N LEU A 21 -24.56 15.08 2.63
CA LEU A 21 -25.34 15.06 1.40
C LEU A 21 -26.84 15.31 1.61
N GLU A 22 -27.39 14.93 2.77
CA GLU A 22 -28.77 15.31 3.17
C GLU A 22 -28.98 16.83 3.23
N ARG A 23 -27.90 17.61 3.37
CA ARG A 23 -27.91 19.07 3.45
C ARG A 23 -27.60 19.75 2.11
N GLY A 24 -27.32 18.99 1.05
CA GLY A 24 -26.96 19.50 -0.27
C GLY A 24 -25.75 18.79 -0.88
N SER A 25 -24.95 19.50 -1.67
CA SER A 25 -23.67 18.97 -2.16
C SER A 25 -22.61 18.96 -1.06
N ALA A 26 -21.66 18.03 -1.16
CA ALA A 26 -20.53 17.94 -0.26
C ALA A 26 -19.24 17.74 -1.06
N THR A 27 -18.14 18.28 -0.54
CA THR A 27 -16.77 17.99 -0.96
C THR A 27 -15.99 17.63 0.28
N VAL A 28 -15.23 16.54 0.25
CA VAL A 28 -14.49 16.04 1.40
C VAL A 28 -13.06 16.58 1.37
N PHE A 29 -12.63 17.20 2.45
CA PHE A 29 -11.24 17.61 2.64
C PHE A 29 -10.64 16.88 3.85
N ASP A 30 -9.56 16.14 3.63
CA ASP A 30 -8.80 15.47 4.69
C ASP A 30 -7.38 16.06 4.80
N PRO A 31 -7.10 16.92 5.79
CA PRO A 31 -5.77 17.53 5.95
C PRO A 31 -4.70 16.55 6.44
N PHE A 32 -5.08 15.32 6.82
CA PHE A 32 -4.19 14.26 7.33
C PHE A 32 -4.57 12.91 6.71
N ALA A 33 -4.59 12.85 5.38
CA ALA A 33 -5.19 11.77 4.61
C ALA A 33 -4.56 10.39 4.89
N GLY A 34 -3.32 10.33 5.39
CA GLY A 34 -2.64 9.09 5.69
C GLY A 34 -2.65 8.17 4.47
N ALA A 35 -3.00 6.89 4.70
CA ALA A 35 -3.10 5.90 3.63
C ALA A 35 -4.41 5.95 2.82
N GLY A 36 -5.20 7.03 2.94
CA GLY A 36 -6.31 7.37 2.05
C GLY A 36 -7.70 6.83 2.44
N THR A 37 -7.93 6.42 3.69
CA THR A 37 -9.23 5.83 4.11
C THR A 37 -10.40 6.76 3.82
N THR A 38 -10.27 8.05 4.18
CA THR A 38 -11.31 9.07 3.95
C THR A 38 -11.55 9.29 2.46
N LEU A 39 -10.47 9.38 1.67
CA LEU A 39 -10.55 9.63 0.23
C LEU A 39 -11.21 8.48 -0.51
N LEU A 40 -10.85 7.24 -0.18
CA LEU A 40 -11.48 6.05 -0.77
C LEU A 40 -12.96 5.94 -0.43
N ALA A 41 -13.34 6.26 0.80
CA ALA A 41 -14.76 6.28 1.20
C ALA A 41 -15.55 7.34 0.43
N ALA A 42 -14.98 8.55 0.28
CA ALA A 42 -15.60 9.62 -0.50
C ALA A 42 -15.73 9.26 -1.99
N GLU A 43 -14.65 8.75 -2.59
CA GLU A 43 -14.62 8.33 -4.00
C GLU A 43 -15.66 7.23 -4.27
N LYS A 44 -15.74 6.23 -3.39
CA LYS A 44 -16.75 5.15 -3.47
C LYS A 44 -18.18 5.68 -3.42
N MET A 45 -18.42 6.77 -2.71
CA MET A 45 -19.71 7.45 -2.66
C MET A 45 -19.95 8.43 -3.81
N GLY A 46 -19.01 8.56 -4.76
CA GLY A 46 -19.10 9.51 -5.87
C GLY A 46 -18.94 10.97 -5.44
N VAL A 47 -18.31 11.22 -4.29
CA VAL A 47 -18.12 12.56 -3.73
C VAL A 47 -16.71 13.05 -4.02
N GLU A 48 -16.60 14.28 -4.52
CA GLU A 48 -15.30 14.92 -4.74
C GLU A 48 -14.52 15.01 -3.43
N CYS A 49 -13.23 14.70 -3.49
CA CYS A 49 -12.38 14.73 -2.31
C CYS A 49 -10.97 15.24 -2.61
N LEU A 50 -10.36 15.85 -1.59
CA LEU A 50 -8.99 16.31 -1.57
C LEU A 50 -8.33 15.88 -0.27
N GLY A 51 -7.12 15.35 -0.35
CA GLY A 51 -6.35 14.94 0.82
C GLY A 51 -4.95 15.54 0.81
N VAL A 52 -4.45 15.87 2.00
CA VAL A 52 -3.06 16.28 2.23
C VAL A 52 -2.39 15.25 3.13
N GLU A 53 -1.20 14.82 2.75
CA GLU A 53 -0.34 13.94 3.55
C GLU A 53 1.09 14.44 3.45
N ALA A 54 1.75 14.62 4.59
CA ALA A 54 3.10 15.19 4.65
C ALA A 54 4.18 14.20 4.18
N HIS A 55 3.98 12.91 4.42
CA HIS A 55 4.95 11.88 4.08
C HIS A 55 4.76 11.40 2.62
N PRO A 56 5.69 11.67 1.68
CA PRO A 56 5.48 11.39 0.25
C PRO A 56 5.19 9.93 -0.07
N PHE A 57 5.85 8.99 0.64
CA PHE A 57 5.57 7.56 0.48
C PHE A 57 4.14 7.17 0.87
N VAL A 58 3.61 7.74 1.96
CA VAL A 58 2.25 7.45 2.44
C VAL A 58 1.22 8.11 1.52
N ALA A 59 1.50 9.35 1.09
CA ALA A 59 0.70 10.03 0.07
C ALA A 59 0.60 9.20 -1.22
N ARG A 60 1.72 8.64 -1.70
CA ARG A 60 1.73 7.77 -2.89
C ARG A 60 0.88 6.51 -2.69
N ILE A 61 0.90 5.89 -1.50
CA ILE A 61 0.00 4.77 -1.20
C ILE A 61 -1.47 5.20 -1.33
N ALA A 62 -1.85 6.34 -0.77
CA ALA A 62 -3.22 6.85 -0.88
C ALA A 62 -3.60 7.12 -2.35
N SER A 63 -2.75 7.80 -3.10
CA SER A 63 -2.95 8.07 -4.53
C SER A 63 -3.07 6.79 -5.35
N ALA A 64 -2.18 5.81 -5.13
CA ALA A 64 -2.22 4.54 -5.86
C ALA A 64 -3.50 3.74 -5.56
N LYS A 65 -4.01 3.77 -4.32
CA LYS A 65 -5.28 3.11 -3.98
C LYS A 65 -6.49 3.74 -4.69
N LEU A 66 -6.45 5.04 -4.98
CA LEU A 66 -7.51 5.72 -5.74
C LEU A 66 -7.55 5.30 -7.22
N LEU A 67 -6.50 4.64 -7.73
CA LEU A 67 -6.45 4.10 -9.10
C LEU A 67 -7.21 2.77 -9.26
N TYR A 68 -7.96 2.31 -8.25
CA TYR A 68 -8.62 1.00 -8.25
C TYR A 68 -9.64 0.79 -9.39
N ARG A 69 -10.08 1.86 -10.06
CA ARG A 69 -10.94 1.81 -11.27
C ARG A 69 -10.19 1.44 -12.55
N THR A 70 -8.87 1.28 -12.49
CA THR A 70 -8.05 0.80 -13.61
C THR A 70 -8.60 -0.53 -14.14
N ASP A 71 -8.62 -0.71 -15.46
CA ASP A 71 -9.05 -1.96 -16.09
C ASP A 71 -8.23 -3.14 -15.54
N PRO A 72 -8.87 -4.15 -14.93
CA PRO A 72 -8.20 -5.34 -14.44
C PRO A 72 -7.34 -6.05 -15.51
N ALA A 73 -7.73 -6.01 -16.78
CA ALA A 73 -6.96 -6.61 -17.86
C ALA A 73 -5.59 -5.92 -18.05
N LEU A 74 -5.55 -4.59 -18.00
CA LEU A 74 -4.31 -3.81 -18.08
C LEU A 74 -3.39 -4.08 -16.88
N TYR A 75 -3.96 -4.15 -15.68
CA TYR A 75 -3.22 -4.54 -14.48
C TYR A 75 -2.63 -5.95 -14.61
N LEU A 76 -3.44 -6.93 -15.03
CA LEU A 76 -3.01 -8.32 -15.20
C LEU A 76 -1.94 -8.47 -16.28
N GLU A 77 -2.01 -7.70 -17.36
CA GLU A 77 -0.97 -7.66 -18.38
C GLU A 77 0.34 -7.11 -17.81
N HIS A 78 0.27 -5.97 -17.13
CA HIS A 78 1.46 -5.29 -16.59
C HIS A 78 2.16 -6.12 -15.50
N ILE A 79 1.40 -6.70 -14.56
CA ILE A 79 1.99 -7.55 -13.51
C ILE A 79 2.63 -8.83 -14.08
N ARG A 80 2.07 -9.40 -15.16
CA ARG A 80 2.69 -10.54 -15.86
C ARG A 80 4.03 -10.15 -16.48
N LYS A 81 4.11 -8.97 -17.13
CA LYS A 81 5.38 -8.44 -17.67
C LYS A 81 6.42 -8.27 -16.58
N VAL A 82 6.05 -7.69 -15.44
CA VAL A 82 6.94 -7.54 -14.27
C VAL A 82 7.39 -8.90 -13.74
N LYS A 83 6.49 -9.87 -13.60
CA LYS A 83 6.83 -11.22 -13.14
C LYS A 83 7.83 -11.92 -14.07
N ILE A 84 7.56 -11.95 -15.38
CA ILE A 84 8.46 -12.55 -16.39
C ILE A 84 9.83 -11.86 -16.35
N ARG A 85 9.85 -10.53 -16.22
CA ARG A 85 11.12 -9.79 -16.13
C ARG A 85 11.89 -10.16 -14.86
N ALA A 86 11.21 -10.29 -13.73
CA ALA A 86 11.81 -10.64 -12.44
C ALA A 86 12.42 -12.05 -12.44
N GLU A 87 11.84 -13.02 -13.15
CA GLU A 87 12.38 -14.37 -13.29
C GLU A 87 13.76 -14.39 -13.99
N ASN A 88 14.05 -13.37 -14.80
CA ASN A 88 15.30 -13.21 -15.56
C ASN A 88 16.30 -12.24 -14.89
N LEU A 89 16.08 -11.86 -13.63
CA LEU A 89 16.98 -11.00 -12.87
C LEU A 89 17.71 -11.79 -11.79
N SER A 90 18.96 -11.43 -11.52
CA SER A 90 19.69 -11.89 -10.33
C SER A 90 19.19 -11.14 -9.10
N GLY A 91 18.77 -11.86 -8.06
CA GLY A 91 18.50 -11.24 -6.76
C GLY A 91 19.80 -10.90 -6.04
N CYS A 92 19.81 -9.82 -5.26
CA CYS A 92 20.92 -9.47 -4.38
C CYS A 92 20.39 -9.04 -3.01
N VAL A 93 20.91 -9.65 -1.95
CA VAL A 93 20.55 -9.33 -0.55
C VAL A 93 21.62 -8.51 0.17
N ASP A 94 22.86 -8.51 -0.34
CA ASP A 94 24.03 -7.97 0.36
C ASP A 94 23.99 -6.45 0.53
N ASN A 95 23.30 -5.76 -0.37
CA ASN A 95 23.17 -4.30 -0.34
C ASN A 95 22.12 -3.80 0.65
N TYR A 96 21.39 -4.69 1.33
CA TYR A 96 20.38 -4.30 2.31
C TYR A 96 20.97 -4.17 3.73
N PRO A 97 20.59 -3.14 4.50
CA PRO A 97 20.96 -3.00 5.90
C PRO A 97 20.58 -4.23 6.73
N ALA A 98 21.36 -4.50 7.79
CA ALA A 98 21.14 -5.64 8.69
C ALA A 98 19.70 -5.70 9.24
N LEU A 99 19.09 -4.54 9.50
CA LEU A 99 17.69 -4.46 9.94
C LEU A 99 16.72 -5.06 8.91
N ILE A 100 16.87 -4.75 7.63
CA ILE A 100 16.00 -5.32 6.59
C ILE A 100 16.27 -6.82 6.46
N ARG A 101 17.53 -7.24 6.50
CA ARG A 101 17.89 -8.67 6.46
C ARG A 101 17.34 -9.46 7.65
N SER A 102 17.17 -8.84 8.82
CA SER A 102 16.50 -9.48 9.96
C SER A 102 14.98 -9.66 9.79
N CYS A 103 14.34 -8.92 8.86
CA CYS A 103 12.90 -8.95 8.65
C CYS A 103 12.44 -10.00 7.64
N PHE A 104 13.35 -10.51 6.79
CA PHE A 104 13.04 -11.36 5.65
C PHE A 104 14.04 -12.51 5.56
N SER A 105 13.58 -13.69 5.12
CA SER A 105 14.52 -14.74 4.68
C SER A 105 15.26 -14.27 3.42
N ASP A 106 16.49 -14.73 3.20
CA ASP A 106 17.25 -14.40 1.99
C ASP A 106 16.43 -14.73 0.72
N ARG A 107 15.75 -15.88 0.69
CA ARG A 107 14.84 -16.26 -0.41
C ARG A 107 13.73 -15.23 -0.67
N SER A 108 13.06 -14.75 0.39
CA SER A 108 12.01 -13.74 0.27
C SER A 108 12.57 -12.40 -0.18
N LEU A 109 13.71 -11.99 0.39
CA LEU A 109 14.34 -10.71 0.09
C LEU A 109 14.90 -10.67 -1.33
N GLU A 110 15.49 -11.76 -1.83
CA GLU A 110 15.87 -11.91 -3.23
C GLU A 110 14.66 -11.80 -4.17
N GLY A 111 13.55 -12.45 -3.82
CA GLY A 111 12.30 -12.37 -4.61
C GLY A 111 11.75 -10.95 -4.67
N LEU A 112 11.69 -10.25 -3.54
CA LEU A 112 11.30 -8.84 -3.46
C LEU A 112 12.25 -7.94 -4.24
N ASN A 113 13.57 -8.18 -4.14
CA ASN A 113 14.58 -7.42 -4.87
C ASN A 113 14.40 -7.56 -6.40
N ARG A 114 14.18 -8.79 -6.89
CA ARG A 114 13.89 -9.03 -8.32
C ARG A 114 12.60 -8.35 -8.78
N LEU A 115 11.53 -8.43 -8.00
CA LEU A 115 10.25 -7.77 -8.30
C LEU A 115 10.40 -6.25 -8.35
N TRP A 116 11.09 -5.67 -7.36
CA TRP A 116 11.35 -4.24 -7.29
C TRP A 116 12.17 -3.75 -8.49
N GLN A 117 13.24 -4.46 -8.84
CA GLN A 117 14.06 -4.13 -10.01
C GLN A 117 13.28 -4.27 -11.32
N ALA A 118 12.49 -5.33 -11.47
CA ALA A 118 11.68 -5.55 -12.67
C ALA A 118 10.64 -4.45 -12.85
N TRP A 119 9.91 -4.09 -11.79
CA TRP A 119 8.98 -2.97 -11.81
C TRP A 119 9.71 -1.66 -12.15
N LYS A 120 10.84 -1.36 -11.50
CA LYS A 120 11.61 -0.13 -11.78
C LYS A 120 12.05 -0.01 -13.25
N GLN A 121 12.35 -1.11 -13.92
CA GLN A 121 12.74 -1.12 -15.35
C GLN A 121 11.55 -0.97 -16.30
N LEU A 122 10.35 -1.34 -15.87
CA LEU A 122 9.13 -1.34 -16.70
C LEU A 122 8.14 -0.21 -16.34
N ALA A 123 8.43 0.55 -15.29
CA ALA A 123 7.58 1.63 -14.83
C ALA A 123 7.41 2.70 -15.92
N ASP A 124 6.15 3.04 -16.19
CA ASP A 124 5.72 3.93 -17.28
C ASP A 124 4.71 4.99 -16.81
N ASP A 125 4.65 5.26 -15.50
CA ASP A 125 3.70 6.17 -14.83
C ASP A 125 2.21 5.88 -15.09
N SER A 126 1.89 4.72 -15.69
CA SER A 126 0.51 4.30 -15.93
C SER A 126 -0.18 3.86 -14.64
N PRO A 127 -1.53 3.93 -14.57
CA PRO A 127 -2.27 3.46 -13.40
C PRO A 127 -1.99 2.00 -13.04
N GLN A 128 -1.88 1.12 -14.04
CA GLN A 128 -1.54 -0.29 -13.85
C GLN A 128 -0.12 -0.48 -13.30
N SER A 129 0.86 0.33 -13.71
CA SER A 129 2.21 0.29 -13.15
C SER A 129 2.22 0.70 -11.67
N GLU A 130 1.50 1.77 -11.31
CA GLU A 130 1.38 2.22 -9.91
C GLU A 130 0.64 1.19 -9.04
N LEU A 131 -0.37 0.50 -9.57
CA LEU A 131 -1.02 -0.60 -8.87
C LEU A 131 -0.09 -1.80 -8.67
N VAL A 132 0.80 -2.11 -9.61
CA VAL A 132 1.82 -3.15 -9.43
C VAL A 132 2.84 -2.75 -8.36
N TRP A 133 3.27 -1.49 -8.34
CA TRP A 133 4.07 -0.95 -7.24
C TRP A 133 3.38 -1.14 -5.89
N LEU A 134 2.10 -0.74 -5.79
CA LEU A 134 1.31 -0.89 -4.57
C LEU A 134 1.19 -2.36 -4.14
N THR A 135 1.02 -3.28 -5.09
CA THR A 135 1.01 -4.73 -4.82
C THR A 135 2.33 -5.20 -4.21
N ILE A 136 3.48 -4.76 -4.73
CA ILE A 136 4.79 -5.08 -4.16
C ILE A 136 4.90 -4.56 -2.72
N ILE A 137 4.43 -3.33 -2.45
CA ILE A 137 4.40 -2.78 -1.08
C ILE A 137 3.47 -3.58 -0.16
N ALA A 138 2.30 -3.99 -0.64
CA ALA A 138 1.31 -4.72 0.15
C ALA A 138 1.76 -6.14 0.55
N ILE A 139 2.61 -6.79 -0.25
CA ILE A 139 3.13 -8.11 0.07
C ILE A 139 4.31 -8.08 1.05
N LEU A 140 4.93 -6.92 1.33
CA LEU A 140 6.07 -6.81 2.25
C LEU A 140 5.73 -7.41 3.62
N CYS A 141 4.62 -6.99 4.22
CA CYS A 141 4.18 -7.52 5.52
C CYS A 141 3.81 -9.01 5.46
N HIS A 142 3.39 -9.52 4.30
CA HIS A 142 3.02 -10.93 4.12
C HIS A 142 4.24 -11.85 4.08
N VAL A 143 5.33 -11.41 3.43
CA VAL A 143 6.54 -12.23 3.23
C VAL A 143 7.64 -11.98 4.28
N ALA A 144 7.43 -11.03 5.20
CA ALA A 144 8.28 -10.82 6.36
C ALA A 144 8.19 -12.00 7.34
N CYS A 145 9.33 -12.45 7.88
CA CYS A 145 9.40 -13.50 8.90
C CYS A 145 9.16 -12.98 10.32
N VAL A 146 9.17 -11.66 10.48
CA VAL A 146 8.97 -10.96 11.76
C VAL A 146 7.51 -10.58 11.97
N GLY A 147 7.08 -10.62 13.22
CA GLY A 147 5.80 -10.10 13.67
C GLY A 147 5.73 -8.59 13.42
N THR A 148 4.54 -8.14 13.02
CA THR A 148 4.19 -6.73 13.03
C THR A 148 3.37 -6.50 14.29
N ALA A 149 3.82 -5.62 15.20
CA ALA A 149 2.99 -5.24 16.33
C ALA A 149 1.75 -4.50 15.81
N PRO A 150 0.60 -4.62 16.47
CA PRO A 150 -0.64 -4.00 16.00
C PRO A 150 -0.53 -2.50 15.73
N TRP A 151 0.32 -1.74 16.45
CA TRP A 151 0.39 -0.28 16.28
C TRP A 151 1.73 0.41 16.54
N GLN A 152 2.84 -0.29 16.78
CA GLN A 152 4.15 0.37 16.84
C GLN A 152 5.30 -0.62 16.66
N TYR A 153 6.08 -0.38 15.62
CA TYR A 153 7.35 -1.05 15.28
C TYR A 153 7.25 -2.51 14.80
N ILE A 154 8.07 -2.78 13.78
CA ILE A 154 8.50 -4.14 13.44
C ILE A 154 9.10 -4.74 14.71
N LEU A 155 8.71 -5.95 15.09
CA LEU A 155 9.26 -6.66 16.25
C LEU A 155 10.29 -7.69 15.75
N PRO A 156 11.59 -7.35 15.66
CA PRO A 156 12.58 -8.23 15.05
C PRO A 156 12.76 -9.54 15.83
N ASN A 157 12.40 -9.54 17.11
CA ASN A 157 12.54 -10.66 18.03
C ASN A 157 11.27 -11.53 18.14
N GLN A 158 10.22 -11.26 17.36
CA GLN A 158 9.04 -12.11 17.32
C GLN A 158 8.89 -12.71 15.93
N THR A 159 8.94 -14.04 15.84
CA THR A 159 8.69 -14.77 14.60
C THR A 159 7.19 -14.92 14.37
N LYS A 160 6.73 -14.74 13.12
CA LYS A 160 5.37 -15.13 12.75
C LYS A 160 5.22 -16.65 12.89
N LYS A 161 4.15 -17.10 13.56
CA LYS A 161 3.72 -18.50 13.48
C LYS A 161 3.37 -18.81 12.02
N SER A 162 3.95 -19.88 11.47
CA SER A 162 3.61 -20.35 10.13
C SER A 162 2.11 -20.67 10.10
N VAL A 163 1.40 -20.08 9.15
CA VAL A 163 0.05 -20.54 8.79
C VAL A 163 0.29 -21.65 7.78
N LEU A 164 0.00 -22.89 8.20
CA LEU A 164 -0.11 -24.06 7.33
C LEU A 164 -1.28 -23.88 6.36
#